data_AF-A0A382ZJN8-F1
#
_entry.id   AF-A0A382ZJN8-F1
#
_cell.length_a   1.000
_cell.length_b   1.000
_cell.length_c   1.000
_cell.angle_alpha   90.00
_cell.angle_beta   90.00
_cell.angle_gamma   90.00
#
_symmetry.space_group_name_H-M   'P 1'
#
loop_
_entity.id
_entity.type
_entity.pdbx_description
1 polymer ?
#
loop_
_entity_poly.entity_id
_entity_poly.type
_entity_poly.pdbx_seq_one_letter_code
_entity_poly.pdbx_strand_id
1 'polypeptide(L)' 'MANRGDSELTVVAVSKKKSLADIGKAYRLGLINFGENYLQEAIPKIEKFEHDVIWHFIGSI' A
#
# COMPACT_ATOMS: atom_id res chain seq x y z
N MET A 1 -17.42 -26.84 -0.54
CA MET A 1 -16.47 -25.80 -0.12
C MET A 1 -15.78 -25.31 -1.38
N ALA A 2 -15.92 -24.04 -1.75
CA ALA A 2 -15.38 -23.54 -3.01
C ALA A 2 -13.85 -23.49 -2.95
N ASN A 3 -13.21 -24.39 -3.68
CA ASN A 3 -11.78 -24.40 -3.98
C ASN A 3 -11.49 -23.21 -4.92
N ARG A 4 -11.17 -22.04 -4.36
CA ARG A 4 -10.63 -20.91 -5.13
C ARG A 4 -9.19 -21.27 -5.47
N GLY A 5 -9.00 -22.03 -6.55
CA GLY A 5 -7.66 -22.44 -7.00
C GLY A 5 -6.75 -21.22 -7.08
N ASP A 6 -5.60 -21.31 -6.40
CA ASP A 6 -4.36 -20.50 -6.44
C ASP A 6 -4.43 -19.16 -7.20
N SER A 7 -5.46 -18.37 -6.94
CA SER A 7 -5.56 -17.03 -7.46
C SER A 7 -4.65 -16.22 -6.57
N GLU A 8 -3.54 -15.73 -7.11
CA GLU A 8 -2.58 -14.89 -6.39
C GLU A 8 -3.34 -13.79 -5.64
N LEU A 9 -3.42 -13.94 -4.31
CA LEU A 9 -4.13 -13.01 -3.45
C LEU A 9 -3.17 -11.88 -3.09
N THR A 10 -3.40 -10.72 -3.67
CA THR A 10 -2.63 -9.52 -3.35
C THR A 10 -3.25 -8.80 -2.14
N VAL A 11 -2.48 -8.71 -1.05
CA VAL A 11 -2.85 -7.90 0.12
C VAL A 11 -2.40 -6.46 -0.12
N VAL A 12 -3.34 -5.52 -0.19
CA VAL A 12 -3.06 -4.07 -0.30
C VAL A 12 -3.42 -3.37 1.01
N ALA A 13 -2.42 -2.82 1.69
CA ALA A 13 -2.62 -2.10 2.95
C ALA A 13 -3.07 -0.66 2.70
N VAL A 14 -4.24 -0.27 3.17
CA VAL A 14 -4.75 1.11 3.03
C VAL A 14 -3.95 2.05 3.96
N SER A 15 -3.15 2.94 3.37
CA SER A 15 -2.21 3.82 4.07
C SER A 15 -2.61 5.29 4.07
N LYS A 16 -3.80 5.64 3.56
CA LYS A 16 -4.35 7.01 3.68
C LYS A 16 -4.39 7.44 5.15
N LYS A 17 -4.00 8.69 5.41
CA LYS A 17 -3.84 9.29 6.73
C LYS A 17 -2.85 8.57 7.66
N LYS A 18 -1.93 7.76 7.12
CA LYS A 18 -0.86 7.11 7.88
C LYS A 18 0.48 7.81 7.63
N SER A 19 1.29 7.88 8.69
CA SER A 19 2.64 8.44 8.63
C SER A 19 3.59 7.51 7.86
N LEU A 20 4.69 8.05 7.32
CA LEU A 20 5.77 7.24 6.73
C LEU A 20 6.37 6.26 7.74
N ALA A 21 6.42 6.64 9.03
CA ALA A 21 6.90 5.75 10.08
C ALA A 21 6.01 4.51 10.25
N ASP A 22 4.69 4.67 10.14
CA ASP A 22 3.75 3.54 10.23
C ASP A 22 3.78 2.68 8.96
N ILE A 23 3.92 3.29 7.79
CA ILE A 23 4.16 2.57 6.53
C ILE A 23 5.47 1.77 6.63
N GLY A 24 6.53 2.34 7.20
CA GLY A 24 7.80 1.65 7.43
C GLY A 24 7.68 0.49 8.43
N LYS A 25 6.84 0.61 9.47
CA LYS A 25 6.54 -0.54 10.36
C LYS A 25 5.83 -1.65 9.58
N ALA A 26 4.83 -1.31 8.78
CA ALA A 26 4.09 -2.25 7.96
C ALA A 26 5.00 -2.97 6.94
N TYR A 27 5.90 -2.22 6.31
CA TYR A 27 6.93 -2.76 5.41
C TYR A 27 7.84 -3.77 6.09
N ARG A 28 8.33 -3.47 7.31
CA ARG A 28 9.14 -4.43 8.10
C ARG A 28 8.38 -5.69 8.49
N LEU A 29 7.05 -5.69 8.41
CA LEU A 29 6.21 -6.89 8.61
C LEU A 29 5.92 -7.64 7.30
N GLY A 30 6.55 -7.24 6.18
CA GLY A 30 6.43 -7.91 4.88
C GLY A 30 5.37 -7.31 3.95
N LEU A 31 4.71 -6.21 4.31
CA LEU A 31 3.73 -5.56 3.44
C LEU A 31 4.45 -4.70 2.39
N ILE A 32 4.22 -5.01 1.11
CA ILE A 32 4.85 -4.30 -0.02
C ILE A 32 3.85 -3.58 -0.93
N ASN A 33 2.54 -3.76 -0.73
CA ASN A 33 1.50 -3.07 -1.50
C ASN A 33 0.74 -2.09 -0.60
N PHE A 34 0.73 -0.81 -0.98
CA PHE A 34 0.11 0.27 -0.22
C PHE A 34 -0.92 1.02 -1.05
N GLY A 35 -2.09 1.31 -0.45
CA GLY A 35 -3.22 1.96 -1.10
C GLY A 35 -3.43 3.40 -0.62
N GLU A 36 -3.43 4.35 -1.54
CA GLU A 36 -3.68 5.78 -1.28
C GLU A 36 -4.96 6.26 -1.96
N ASN A 37 -5.71 7.14 -1.29
CA ASN A 37 -6.96 7.71 -1.83
C ASN A 37 -6.77 9.08 -2.50
N TYR A 38 -5.66 9.77 -2.22
CA TYR A 38 -5.48 11.18 -2.56
C TYR A 38 -4.07 11.38 -3.13
N LEU A 39 -3.95 11.89 -4.36
CA LEU A 39 -2.65 12.09 -5.01
C LEU A 39 -1.77 13.08 -4.24
N GLN A 40 -2.37 14.13 -3.67
CA GLN A 40 -1.66 15.10 -2.85
C GLN A 40 -1.03 14.49 -1.59
N GLU A 41 -1.57 13.36 -1.11
CA GLU A 41 -1.00 12.61 0.02
C GLU A 41 -0.01 11.55 -0.47
N ALA A 42 -0.30 10.91 -1.61
CA ALA A 42 0.51 9.83 -2.16
C ALA A 42 1.86 10.32 -2.68
N ILE A 43 1.90 11.42 -3.45
CA ILE A 43 3.14 11.91 -4.09
C ILE A 43 4.26 12.15 -3.07
N PRO A 44 4.03 12.92 -1.97
CA PRO A 44 5.09 13.12 -0.97
C PRO A 44 5.51 11.83 -0.27
N LYS A 45 4.64 10.82 -0.19
CA LYS A 45 5.00 9.52 0.40
C LYS A 45 5.89 8.72 -0.55
N ILE A 46 5.52 8.68 -1.84
CA ILE A 46 6.27 7.99 -2.89
C ILE A 46 7.69 8.57 -2.97
N GLU A 47 7.82 9.90 -2.97
CA GLU A 47 9.13 10.57 -3.08
C GLU A 47 10.03 10.38 -1.85
N LYS A 48 9.44 10.24 -0.65
CA LYS A 48 10.19 10.19 0.61
C LYS A 48 10.39 8.77 1.14
N PHE A 49 9.68 7.79 0.62
CA PHE A 49 9.81 6.42 1.09
C PHE A 49 10.93 5.71 0.33
N GLU A 50 12.00 5.37 1.04
CA GLU A 50 13.26 4.89 0.46
C GLU A 50 13.24 3.41 0.04
N HIS A 51 12.11 2.71 0.20
CA HIS A 51 12.00 1.28 -0.08
C HIS A 51 11.12 1.01 -1.30
N ASP A 52 11.49 -0.02 -2.06
CA ASP A 52 10.71 -0.49 -3.19
C ASP A 52 9.41 -1.14 -2.72
N VAL A 53 8.31 -0.44 -2.99
CA VAL A 53 6.94 -0.87 -2.70
C VAL A 53 6.02 -0.49 -3.86
N ILE A 54 4.89 -1.17 -3.96
CA ILE A 54 3.88 -0.93 -4.99
C ILE A 54 2.82 0.00 -4.41
N TRP A 55 2.65 1.14 -5.06
CA TRP A 55 1.62 2.12 -4.71
C TRP A 55 0.39 1.94 -5.60
N HIS A 56 -0.75 1.71 -4.97
CA HIS A 56 -2.05 1.56 -5.59
C HIS A 56 -2.87 2.82 -5.33
N PHE A 57 -3.32 3.51 -6.39
CA PHE A 57 -4.31 4.55 -6.23
C PHE A 57 -5.70 3.91 -6.15
N ILE A 58 -6.38 4.08 -5.02
CA ILE A 58 -7.69 3.48 -4.71
C ILE A 58 -8.75 4.55 -4.37
N GLY A 59 -8.46 5.82 -4.69
CA GLY A 59 -9.39 6.93 -4.57
C GLY A 59 -10.44 6.93 -5.67
N SER A 60 -11.54 7.65 -5.43
CA SER A 60 -12.50 7.96 -6.50
C SER A 60 -11.86 8.90 -7.53
N ILE A 61 -12.18 8.68 -8.80
CA ILE A 61 -11.75 9.50 -9.95
C ILE A 61 -12.96 10.28 -10.47
#